data_AF-A0A1H2UJ10-F1
#
_entry.id   AF-A0A1H2UJ10-F1
#
_cell.length_a   1.000
_cell.length_b   1.000
_cell.length_c   1.000
_cell.angle_alpha   90.00
_cell.angle_beta   90.00
_cell.angle_gamma   90.00
#
_symmetry.space_group_name_H-M   'P 1'
#
loop_
_entity.id
_entity.type
_entity.pdbx_description
1 polymer ?
#
loop_
_entity_poly.entity_id
_entity_poly.type
_entity_poly.pdbx_seq_one_letter_code
_entity_poly.pdbx_strand_id
1 'polypeptide(L)'
;MTRTITSLTTKQIAYAAAACTMLLLLSSCSLGVTGIETTDKGRLTAEQSGSHTDDHSDSPQKAYVSKGEGQETLFEETPSQDATIADAQTESSTGKAGTKQAAVKEEPKWDPKAPKLHGISIGDAKTVLDLRLGKQTDSYMIKDEKETITVIEYPGFSIGYGSDKKVRFVEVFEKNVSSSLSGLRVGDSESAVTTALGKPTTHTASVLAYQATGALLKLDLDPETKKVLSMKLFILPDKP
;
A
#
# COMPACT_ATOMS: atom_id res chain seq x y z
N MET A 1 -39.05 -55.91 22.86
CA MET A 1 -39.45 -54.70 22.12
C MET A 1 -39.18 -53.48 22.97
N THR A 2 -38.73 -52.44 22.31
CA THR A 2 -37.76 -51.44 22.76
C THR A 2 -38.44 -50.26 23.46
N ARG A 3 -37.78 -49.71 24.49
CA ARG A 3 -38.14 -48.45 25.17
C ARG A 3 -37.97 -47.26 24.22
N THR A 4 -38.87 -46.28 24.29
CA THR A 4 -38.63 -44.92 23.78
C THR A 4 -39.00 -43.94 24.87
N ILE A 5 -37.96 -43.32 25.44
CA ILE A 5 -38.03 -42.15 26.31
C ILE A 5 -37.60 -40.98 25.43
N THR A 6 -38.38 -39.92 25.36
CA THR A 6 -37.91 -38.65 24.80
C THR A 6 -38.38 -37.54 25.72
N SER A 7 -37.46 -37.10 26.59
CA SER A 7 -37.59 -35.97 27.48
C SER A 7 -37.35 -34.66 26.74
N LEU A 8 -38.17 -33.65 27.11
CA LEU A 8 -38.17 -32.26 26.66
C LEU A 8 -36.97 -31.45 27.18
N THR A 9 -36.89 -30.20 26.67
CA THR A 9 -36.36 -28.95 27.27
C THR A 9 -34.88 -28.66 26.93
N THR A 10 -34.40 -27.42 26.70
CA THR A 10 -34.89 -26.08 27.05
C THR A 10 -34.25 -25.07 26.07
N LYS A 11 -35.06 -24.28 25.34
CA LYS A 11 -34.60 -23.02 24.74
C LYS A 11 -34.82 -21.91 25.77
N GLN A 12 -33.99 -20.88 25.71
CA GLN A 12 -33.98 -19.64 26.51
C GLN A 12 -32.97 -19.63 27.67
N ILE A 13 -31.72 -19.35 27.30
CA ILE A 13 -30.72 -18.81 28.24
C ILE A 13 -30.85 -17.29 28.16
N ALA A 14 -31.13 -16.72 29.32
CA ALA A 14 -31.47 -15.33 29.55
C ALA A 14 -30.27 -14.39 29.37
N TYR A 15 -30.60 -13.19 28.90
CA TYR A 15 -29.78 -11.99 28.96
C TYR A 15 -29.48 -11.64 30.42
N ALA A 16 -28.21 -11.44 30.75
CA ALA A 16 -27.78 -10.76 31.97
C ALA A 16 -26.85 -9.61 31.60
N ALA A 17 -27.30 -8.42 31.95
CA ALA A 17 -26.60 -7.14 31.79
C ALA A 17 -25.43 -7.02 32.76
N ALA A 18 -24.39 -6.29 32.36
CA ALA A 18 -23.51 -5.60 33.30
C ALA A 18 -22.94 -4.35 32.62
N ALA A 19 -23.63 -3.23 32.85
CA ALA A 19 -23.09 -1.89 32.66
C ALA A 19 -22.34 -1.50 33.94
N CYS A 20 -21.03 -1.27 33.84
CA CYS A 20 -20.26 -0.61 34.89
C CYS A 20 -19.62 0.66 34.31
N THR A 21 -20.23 1.78 34.68
CA THR A 21 -19.72 3.15 34.64
C THR A 21 -18.47 3.33 35.49
N MET A 22 -17.52 4.16 35.07
CA MET A 22 -17.10 5.40 35.79
C MET A 22 -15.72 5.91 35.33
N LEU A 23 -15.65 7.25 35.29
CA LEU A 23 -14.50 8.12 35.02
C LEU A 23 -13.37 7.99 36.04
N LEU A 24 -12.11 8.14 35.58
CA LEU A 24 -10.98 8.79 36.28
C LEU A 24 -10.10 9.46 35.19
N LEU A 25 -10.18 10.78 34.99
CA LEU A 25 -9.45 11.89 35.64
C LEU A 25 -7.99 12.09 35.18
N LEU A 26 -7.72 13.37 34.96
CA LEU A 26 -6.58 14.05 34.32
C LEU A 26 -5.31 14.14 35.21
N SER A 27 -4.21 14.60 34.59
CA SER A 27 -2.93 15.08 35.17
C SER A 27 -1.88 13.97 35.36
N SER A 28 -0.60 14.13 35.00
CA SER A 28 0.23 15.34 35.10
C SER A 28 1.45 15.30 34.18
N CYS A 29 1.87 16.49 33.73
CA CYS A 29 3.16 16.80 33.14
C CYS A 29 4.34 16.44 34.06
N SER A 30 5.47 16.07 33.47
CA SER A 30 6.78 16.44 34.00
C SER A 30 7.66 16.94 32.85
N LEU A 31 7.70 18.27 32.71
CA LEU A 31 8.71 19.00 31.96
C LEU A 31 10.02 18.89 32.74
N GLY A 32 11.02 18.21 32.18
CA GLY A 32 12.38 18.13 32.70
C GLY A 32 13.34 18.90 31.80
N VAL A 33 13.51 20.19 32.05
CA VAL A 33 14.64 20.98 31.56
C VAL A 33 15.79 20.81 32.55
N THR A 34 16.88 20.20 32.09
CA THR A 34 18.22 20.45 32.61
C THR A 34 19.18 20.44 31.42
N GLY A 35 19.59 21.64 30.99
CA GLY A 35 20.86 21.78 30.29
C GLY A 35 22.01 21.66 31.29
N ILE A 36 23.18 21.24 30.81
CA ILE A 36 24.51 21.79 31.11
C ILE A 36 25.46 21.18 30.07
N GLU A 37 26.13 22.07 29.35
CA GLU A 37 27.31 21.80 28.54
C GLU A 37 28.45 21.21 29.37
N THR A 38 29.20 20.25 28.85
CA THR A 38 30.64 20.44 28.56
C THR A 38 31.28 19.15 28.01
N THR A 39 31.87 19.33 26.84
CA THR A 39 33.13 18.77 26.33
C THR A 39 33.70 17.53 27.01
N ASP A 40 33.69 16.39 26.30
CA ASP A 40 34.82 15.46 26.40
C ASP A 40 35.21 14.89 25.02
N LYS A 41 36.52 14.83 24.81
CA LYS A 41 37.20 14.42 23.58
C LYS A 41 37.14 12.90 23.44
N GLY A 42 36.23 12.41 22.61
CA GLY A 42 36.13 11.01 22.22
C GLY A 42 36.58 10.75 20.79
N ARG A 43 37.88 10.50 20.61
CA ARG A 43 38.47 9.49 19.72
C ARG A 43 37.67 9.08 18.46
N LEU A 44 38.13 9.57 17.31
CA LEU A 44 37.74 9.10 15.98
C LEU A 44 38.07 7.60 15.83
N THR A 45 37.04 6.76 15.93
CA THR A 45 36.97 5.47 15.24
C THR A 45 35.97 5.64 14.12
N ALA A 46 36.47 5.72 12.89
CA ALA A 46 35.67 5.63 11.68
C ALA A 46 35.10 4.21 11.60
N GLU A 47 33.93 4.01 12.21
CA GLU A 47 33.05 2.91 11.81
C GLU A 47 32.30 3.37 10.57
N GLN A 48 32.74 2.76 9.48
CA GLN A 48 32.18 2.74 8.14
C GLN A 48 30.71 2.30 8.20
N SER A 49 29.81 3.24 8.46
CA SER A 49 28.41 3.08 8.11
C SER A 49 28.30 3.35 6.62
N GLY A 50 28.28 2.26 5.85
CA GLY A 50 28.01 2.28 4.41
C GLY A 50 26.61 2.82 4.18
N SER A 51 26.51 4.14 4.01
CA SER A 51 25.37 4.78 3.37
C SER A 51 25.39 4.38 1.90
N HIS A 52 24.84 3.21 1.60
CA HIS A 52 24.38 2.91 0.25
C HIS A 52 23.24 3.89 -0.04
N THR A 53 23.56 5.00 -0.71
CA THR A 53 22.58 5.82 -1.41
C THR A 53 22.17 5.06 -2.67
N ASP A 54 21.45 3.97 -2.50
CA ASP A 54 20.62 3.44 -3.56
C ASP A 54 19.37 4.33 -3.56
N ASP A 55 19.20 5.12 -4.62
CA ASP A 55 18.10 6.06 -4.87
C ASP A 55 16.79 5.31 -5.16
N HIS A 56 16.40 4.45 -4.22
CA HIS A 56 15.19 3.63 -4.28
C HIS A 56 14.23 4.10 -3.20
N SER A 57 12.98 4.34 -3.59
CA SER A 57 11.94 4.71 -2.65
C SER A 57 11.56 3.49 -1.81
N ASP A 58 11.59 3.61 -0.49
CA ASP A 58 11.03 2.59 0.40
C ASP A 58 9.52 2.42 0.15
N SER A 59 8.97 1.24 0.49
CA SER A 59 7.52 1.04 0.40
C SER A 59 6.79 1.89 1.46
N PRO A 60 5.60 2.44 1.14
CA PRO A 60 4.78 3.14 2.13
C PRO A 60 4.43 2.30 3.36
N GLN A 61 4.44 0.97 3.26
CA GLN A 61 4.16 0.08 4.39
C GLN A 61 5.24 0.13 5.48
N LYS A 62 6.48 0.39 5.10
CA LYS A 62 7.61 0.48 6.04
C LYS A 62 7.45 1.66 7.00
N ALA A 63 6.87 2.77 6.52
CA ALA A 63 6.58 3.93 7.35
C ALA A 63 5.68 3.60 8.55
N TYR A 64 4.75 2.65 8.41
CA TYR A 64 3.89 2.21 9.52
C TYR A 64 4.63 1.36 10.55
N VAL A 65 5.64 0.60 10.14
CA VAL A 65 6.48 -0.20 11.05
C VAL A 65 7.39 0.72 11.86
N SER A 66 7.99 1.72 11.22
CA SER A 66 8.87 2.68 11.90
C SER A 66 8.10 3.61 12.85
N LYS A 67 6.82 3.92 12.57
CA LYS A 67 5.98 4.77 13.44
C LYS A 67 5.49 4.09 14.72
N GLY A 68 5.89 2.84 14.98
CA GLY A 68 5.71 2.18 16.28
C GLY A 68 6.46 2.88 17.44
N GLU A 69 7.38 3.80 17.12
CA GLU A 69 8.04 4.67 18.08
C GLU A 69 8.13 6.10 17.52
N GLY A 70 7.23 6.98 17.97
CA GLY A 70 7.51 8.41 18.08
C GLY A 70 7.57 9.28 16.80
N GLN A 71 6.66 10.25 16.79
CA GLN A 71 6.82 11.60 16.24
C GLN A 71 6.30 11.88 14.82
N GLU A 72 5.21 12.66 14.82
CA GLU A 72 4.64 13.41 13.71
C GLU A 72 5.36 14.77 13.59
N THR A 73 5.75 15.15 12.37
CA THR A 73 5.97 16.55 11.93
C THR A 73 5.67 16.57 10.43
N LEU A 74 4.50 17.04 10.00
CA LEU A 74 4.16 18.43 9.65
C LEU A 74 5.07 18.99 8.54
N PHE A 75 4.56 18.95 7.31
CA PHE A 75 5.13 19.58 6.13
C PHE A 75 4.85 21.08 6.16
N GLU A 76 5.89 21.89 5.94
CA GLU A 76 5.80 23.34 5.74
C GLU A 76 5.98 23.60 4.23
N GLU A 77 4.91 24.09 3.59
CA GLU A 77 4.95 24.61 2.23
C GLU A 77 5.46 26.06 2.22
N THR A 78 6.21 26.43 1.19
CA THR A 78 6.36 27.83 0.77
C THR A 78 6.22 27.91 -0.76
N PRO A 79 5.38 28.82 -1.29
CA PRO A 79 5.05 28.89 -2.71
C PRO A 79 5.98 29.84 -3.46
N SER A 80 6.06 29.70 -4.79
CA SER A 80 6.53 30.77 -5.68
C SER A 80 5.76 30.78 -7.00
N GLN A 81 5.22 31.96 -7.28
CA GLN A 81 4.48 32.46 -8.44
C GLN A 81 5.45 32.71 -9.62
N ASP A 82 5.12 32.33 -10.87
CA ASP A 82 4.42 33.10 -11.93
C ASP A 82 5.40 33.64 -13.01
N ALA A 83 5.06 33.41 -14.28
CA ALA A 83 5.31 34.27 -15.45
C ALA A 83 4.95 33.59 -16.79
N THR A 84 3.75 33.91 -17.29
CA THR A 84 3.41 34.48 -18.62
C THR A 84 3.93 33.87 -19.96
N ILE A 85 2.97 33.28 -20.68
CA ILE A 85 2.55 33.39 -22.11
C ILE A 85 3.47 34.03 -23.18
N ALA A 86 3.67 33.30 -24.29
CA ALA A 86 3.48 33.66 -25.73
C ALA A 86 4.32 32.67 -26.59
N ASP A 87 4.02 32.23 -27.81
CA ASP A 87 3.06 32.57 -28.85
C ASP A 87 2.94 31.34 -29.79
N ALA A 88 1.80 31.18 -30.46
CA ALA A 88 1.55 30.09 -31.40
C ALA A 88 1.69 30.58 -32.84
N GLN A 89 2.58 29.96 -33.64
CA GLN A 89 2.39 29.92 -35.08
C GLN A 89 2.97 28.65 -35.74
N THR A 90 2.04 27.91 -36.32
CA THR A 90 2.04 26.91 -37.41
C THR A 90 3.29 26.83 -38.31
N GLU A 91 3.74 25.60 -38.61
CA GLU A 91 3.72 25.10 -40.00
C GLU A 91 3.84 23.57 -40.13
N SER A 92 3.00 23.06 -41.02
CA SER A 92 2.85 21.67 -41.43
C SER A 92 4.01 21.27 -42.33
N SER A 93 4.61 20.10 -42.07
CA SER A 93 5.49 19.43 -43.03
C SER A 93 5.31 17.92 -42.94
N THR A 94 4.64 17.39 -43.95
CA THR A 94 4.56 15.98 -44.30
C THR A 94 5.96 15.38 -44.46
N GLY A 95 6.38 14.60 -43.46
CA GLY A 95 7.55 13.73 -43.53
C GLY A 95 7.14 12.30 -43.21
N LYS A 96 6.93 11.49 -44.26
CA LYS A 96 6.73 10.04 -44.17
C LYS A 96 8.05 9.39 -43.74
N ALA A 97 8.31 9.34 -42.45
CA ALA A 97 9.35 8.50 -41.86
C ALA A 97 8.68 7.27 -41.26
N GLY A 98 8.90 6.11 -41.87
CA GLY A 98 8.44 4.82 -41.36
C GLY A 98 9.08 4.54 -40.00
N THR A 99 8.39 4.94 -38.94
CA THR A 99 8.70 4.49 -37.59
C THR A 99 8.24 3.04 -37.53
N LYS A 100 9.19 2.10 -37.36
CA LYS A 100 8.87 0.76 -36.89
C LYS A 100 8.16 0.94 -35.55
N GLN A 101 6.84 0.88 -35.60
CA GLN A 101 5.99 0.90 -34.42
C GLN A 101 6.39 -0.35 -33.63
N ALA A 102 7.15 -0.15 -32.55
CA ALA A 102 7.35 -1.19 -31.57
C ALA A 102 5.94 -1.67 -31.20
N ALA A 103 5.68 -2.97 -31.42
CA ALA A 103 4.38 -3.54 -31.10
C ALA A 103 4.11 -3.24 -29.62
N VAL A 104 3.19 -2.32 -29.37
CA VAL A 104 2.73 -2.00 -28.03
C VAL A 104 2.07 -3.29 -27.56
N LYS A 105 2.78 -4.04 -26.71
CA LYS A 105 2.25 -5.24 -26.10
C LYS A 105 1.09 -4.78 -25.22
N GLU A 106 -0.14 -5.06 -25.65
CA GLU A 106 -1.32 -4.71 -24.87
C GLU A 106 -1.20 -5.33 -23.48
N GLU A 107 -1.28 -4.48 -22.46
CA GLU A 107 -1.34 -4.95 -21.08
C GLU A 107 -2.70 -5.61 -20.82
N PRO A 108 -2.75 -6.63 -19.94
CA PRO A 108 -3.99 -7.28 -19.60
C PRO A 108 -4.99 -6.27 -19.00
N LYS A 109 -6.27 -6.46 -19.34
CA LYS A 109 -7.37 -5.70 -18.74
C LYS A 109 -7.59 -6.18 -17.32
N TRP A 110 -8.05 -5.26 -16.48
CA TRP A 110 -8.55 -5.59 -15.15
C TRP A 110 -9.71 -6.60 -15.23
N ASP A 111 -9.60 -7.70 -14.49
CA ASP A 111 -10.65 -8.70 -14.33
C ASP A 111 -10.97 -8.87 -12.84
N PRO A 112 -12.13 -8.37 -12.35
CA PRO A 112 -12.51 -8.51 -10.95
C PRO A 112 -12.78 -9.98 -10.55
N LYS A 113 -12.91 -10.92 -11.49
CA LYS A 113 -13.07 -12.35 -11.18
C LYS A 113 -11.73 -13.05 -10.97
N ALA A 114 -10.65 -12.50 -11.49
CA ALA A 114 -9.29 -13.02 -11.36
C ALA A 114 -8.33 -11.84 -11.13
N PRO A 115 -8.46 -11.12 -9.98
CA PRO A 115 -7.76 -9.88 -9.76
C PRO A 115 -6.26 -10.09 -9.65
N LYS A 116 -5.50 -9.24 -10.34
CA LYS A 116 -4.03 -9.25 -10.31
C LYS A 116 -3.50 -7.82 -10.26
N LEU A 117 -2.35 -7.66 -9.62
CA LEU A 117 -1.57 -6.43 -9.64
C LEU A 117 -0.11 -6.82 -9.91
N HIS A 118 0.55 -6.12 -10.84
CA HIS A 118 1.89 -6.48 -11.32
C HIS A 118 1.99 -7.94 -11.80
N GLY A 119 0.90 -8.46 -12.37
CA GLY A 119 0.80 -9.86 -12.80
C GLY A 119 0.69 -10.90 -11.66
N ILE A 120 0.66 -10.46 -10.41
CA ILE A 120 0.62 -11.31 -9.21
C ILE A 120 -0.81 -11.36 -8.68
N SER A 121 -1.24 -12.58 -8.33
CA SER A 121 -2.56 -12.85 -7.77
C SER A 121 -2.46 -13.08 -6.26
N ILE A 122 -3.53 -12.75 -5.53
CA ILE A 122 -3.66 -13.19 -4.14
C ILE A 122 -3.62 -14.72 -4.08
N GLY A 123 -2.89 -15.26 -3.11
CA GLY A 123 -2.74 -16.71 -2.94
C GLY A 123 -1.62 -17.35 -3.75
N ASP A 124 -0.96 -16.63 -4.66
CA ASP A 124 0.21 -17.15 -5.38
C ASP A 124 1.30 -17.59 -4.39
N ALA A 125 1.97 -18.71 -4.69
CA ALA A 125 3.00 -19.26 -3.83
C ALA A 125 4.32 -18.50 -4.01
N LYS A 126 4.99 -18.15 -2.91
CA LYS A 126 6.29 -17.46 -2.93
C LYS A 126 7.31 -18.16 -3.84
N THR A 127 7.36 -19.50 -3.79
CA THR A 127 8.30 -20.30 -4.60
C THR A 127 8.10 -20.14 -6.11
N VAL A 128 6.87 -19.90 -6.57
CA VAL A 128 6.58 -19.67 -8.00
C VAL A 128 7.01 -18.26 -8.41
N LEU A 129 6.84 -17.29 -7.52
CA LEU A 129 7.19 -15.90 -7.77
C LEU A 129 8.70 -15.67 -7.71
N ASP A 130 9.41 -16.28 -6.76
CA ASP A 130 10.88 -16.18 -6.62
C ASP A 130 11.64 -16.59 -7.90
N LEU A 131 11.05 -17.43 -8.75
CA LEU A 131 11.63 -17.83 -10.04
C LEU A 131 11.55 -16.75 -11.12
N ARG A 132 10.70 -15.75 -10.93
CA ARG A 132 10.36 -14.72 -11.94
C ARG A 132 10.68 -13.31 -11.46
N LEU A 133 10.68 -13.10 -10.15
CA LEU A 133 10.98 -11.83 -9.53
C LEU A 133 12.50 -11.64 -9.42
N GLY A 134 12.94 -10.39 -9.53
CA GLY A 134 14.35 -10.03 -9.44
C GLY A 134 14.91 -10.16 -8.02
N LYS A 135 16.03 -9.47 -7.77
CA LYS A 135 16.63 -9.40 -6.43
C LYS A 135 15.74 -8.53 -5.53
N GLN A 136 15.42 -9.03 -4.34
CA GLN A 136 14.78 -8.22 -3.29
C GLN A 136 15.73 -7.10 -2.80
N THR A 137 15.17 -5.96 -2.46
CA THR A 137 15.90 -4.83 -1.85
C THR A 137 15.91 -4.93 -0.33
N ASP A 138 14.80 -5.35 0.27
CA ASP A 138 14.65 -5.47 1.72
C ASP A 138 13.60 -6.52 2.11
N SER A 139 13.52 -6.87 3.39
CA SER A 139 12.51 -7.74 3.96
C SER A 139 12.27 -7.42 5.44
N TYR A 140 11.00 -7.38 5.84
CA TYR A 140 10.59 -7.21 7.24
C TYR A 140 9.31 -7.98 7.56
N MET A 141 8.93 -8.00 8.83
CA MET A 141 7.71 -8.70 9.29
C MET A 141 6.74 -7.69 9.88
N ILE A 142 5.47 -7.80 9.49
CA ILE A 142 4.35 -7.13 10.13
C ILE A 142 3.63 -8.19 10.96
N LYS A 143 3.45 -7.92 12.25
CA LYS A 143 2.69 -8.78 13.16
C LYS A 143 1.38 -8.10 13.48
N ASP A 144 0.26 -8.76 13.21
CA ASP A 144 -1.04 -8.39 13.76
C ASP A 144 -1.59 -9.53 14.64
N GLU A 145 -2.77 -9.34 15.22
CA GLU A 145 -3.39 -10.32 16.11
C GLU A 145 -3.79 -11.64 15.42
N LYS A 146 -3.95 -11.63 14.09
CA LYS A 146 -4.50 -12.74 13.29
C LYS A 146 -3.41 -13.51 12.54
N GLU A 147 -2.43 -12.81 11.99
CA GLU A 147 -1.33 -13.38 11.23
C GLU A 147 -0.04 -12.56 11.33
N THR A 148 1.06 -13.22 10.97
CA THR A 148 2.32 -12.54 10.70
C THR A 148 2.56 -12.54 9.20
N ILE A 149 2.77 -11.35 8.64
CA ILE A 149 3.06 -11.14 7.23
C ILE A 149 4.54 -10.86 7.08
N THR A 150 5.24 -11.63 6.23
CA THR A 150 6.58 -11.29 5.76
C THR A 150 6.46 -10.44 4.52
N VAL A 151 6.90 -9.18 4.60
CA VAL A 151 6.94 -8.27 3.45
C VAL A 151 8.31 -8.38 2.80
N ILE A 152 8.34 -8.63 1.49
CA ILE A 152 9.53 -8.57 0.65
C ILE A 152 9.42 -7.35 -0.24
N GLU A 153 10.43 -6.50 -0.23
CA GLU A 153 10.52 -5.32 -1.07
C GLU A 153 11.38 -5.58 -2.30
N TYR A 154 10.98 -4.97 -3.41
CA TYR A 154 11.68 -4.94 -4.68
C TYR A 154 11.69 -3.48 -5.16
N PRO A 155 12.50 -3.11 -6.17
CA PRO A 155 12.46 -1.77 -6.73
C PRO A 155 11.05 -1.43 -7.24
N GLY A 156 10.37 -0.50 -6.57
CA GLY A 156 9.07 0.04 -6.92
C GLY A 156 7.82 -0.79 -6.59
N PHE A 157 7.97 -1.96 -5.96
CA PHE A 157 6.85 -2.77 -5.49
C PHE A 157 7.19 -3.65 -4.28
N SER A 158 6.18 -4.09 -3.54
CA SER A 158 6.34 -5.01 -2.41
C SER A 158 5.30 -6.12 -2.43
N ILE A 159 5.62 -7.24 -1.78
CA ILE A 159 4.72 -8.38 -1.64
C ILE A 159 4.69 -8.83 -0.18
N GLY A 160 3.50 -8.87 0.41
CA GLY A 160 3.26 -9.45 1.72
C GLY A 160 2.87 -10.93 1.59
N TYR A 161 3.62 -11.80 2.25
CA TYR A 161 3.34 -13.24 2.33
C TYR A 161 2.85 -13.63 3.72
N GLY A 162 1.81 -14.44 3.79
CA GLY A 162 1.37 -15.09 5.02
C GLY A 162 2.36 -16.15 5.49
N SER A 163 2.09 -16.72 6.67
CA SER A 163 2.87 -17.84 7.24
C SER A 163 2.86 -19.09 6.35
N ASP A 164 1.78 -19.29 5.58
CA ASP A 164 1.62 -20.33 4.56
C ASP A 164 2.41 -20.08 3.27
N LYS A 165 3.23 -19.00 3.22
CA LYS A 165 4.02 -18.58 2.07
C LYS A 165 3.19 -18.26 0.82
N LYS A 166 1.94 -17.84 1.02
CA LYS A 166 1.06 -17.34 -0.03
C LYS A 166 0.92 -15.83 0.03
N VAL A 167 0.72 -15.20 -1.12
CA VAL A 167 0.50 -13.75 -1.23
C VAL A 167 -0.76 -13.34 -0.47
N ARG A 168 -0.60 -12.40 0.47
CA ARG A 168 -1.66 -11.70 1.20
C ARG A 168 -1.91 -10.30 0.63
N PHE A 169 -0.87 -9.63 0.18
CA PHE A 169 -1.01 -8.39 -0.57
C PHE A 169 0.14 -8.16 -1.55
N VAL A 170 -0.11 -7.29 -2.53
CA VAL A 170 0.89 -6.72 -3.44
C VAL A 170 0.69 -5.21 -3.46
N GLU A 171 1.77 -4.44 -3.48
CA GLU A 171 1.74 -2.98 -3.60
C GLU A 171 2.71 -2.53 -4.70
N VAL A 172 2.26 -1.64 -5.58
CA VAL A 172 3.09 -0.92 -6.57
C VAL A 172 3.09 0.56 -6.20
N PHE A 173 4.28 1.14 -6.01
CA PHE A 173 4.43 2.51 -5.51
C PHE A 173 5.41 3.37 -6.32
N GLU A 174 6.10 2.83 -7.33
CA GLU A 174 6.88 3.63 -8.29
C GLU A 174 6.29 3.62 -9.71
N LYS A 175 6.52 4.73 -10.43
CA LYS A 175 5.97 4.99 -11.78
C LYS A 175 6.50 4.07 -12.89
N ASN A 176 7.71 3.56 -12.73
CA ASN A 176 8.43 2.71 -13.69
C ASN A 176 8.00 1.23 -13.61
N VAL A 177 7.27 0.84 -12.56
CA VAL A 177 6.76 -0.52 -12.40
C VAL A 177 5.39 -0.64 -13.07
N SER A 178 5.23 -1.64 -13.94
CA SER A 178 3.93 -1.92 -14.56
C SER A 178 2.94 -2.42 -13.52
N SER A 179 1.74 -1.83 -13.49
CA SER A 179 0.64 -2.36 -12.68
C SER A 179 -0.03 -3.58 -13.31
N SER A 180 0.14 -3.79 -14.63
CA SER A 180 -0.65 -4.74 -15.43
C SER A 180 -2.17 -4.51 -15.30
N LEU A 181 -2.59 -3.26 -15.15
CA LEU A 181 -3.99 -2.83 -15.07
C LEU A 181 -4.34 -1.92 -16.25
N SER A 182 -4.42 -2.49 -17.46
CA SER A 182 -4.75 -1.75 -18.68
C SER A 182 -3.81 -0.55 -18.97
N GLY A 183 -2.52 -0.66 -18.64
CA GLY A 183 -1.56 0.42 -18.86
C GLY A 183 -1.44 1.43 -17.71
N LEU A 184 -2.26 1.36 -16.66
CA LEU A 184 -2.20 2.29 -15.54
C LEU A 184 -0.83 2.26 -14.84
N ARG A 185 -0.40 3.41 -14.33
CA ARG A 185 0.84 3.62 -13.59
C ARG A 185 0.61 4.51 -12.37
N VAL A 186 1.55 4.44 -11.42
CA VAL A 186 1.66 5.46 -10.37
C VAL A 186 1.91 6.82 -11.02
N GLY A 187 1.20 7.85 -10.57
CA GLY A 187 1.19 9.20 -11.13
C GLY A 187 0.07 9.50 -12.12
N ASP A 188 -0.67 8.49 -12.58
CA ASP A 188 -1.85 8.66 -13.42
C ASP A 188 -2.99 9.36 -12.65
N SER A 189 -3.87 10.05 -13.38
CA SER A 189 -5.02 10.72 -12.79
C SER A 189 -6.14 9.75 -12.41
N GLU A 190 -6.96 10.14 -11.43
CA GLU A 190 -8.21 9.46 -11.07
C GLU A 190 -9.12 9.20 -12.30
N SER A 191 -9.17 10.14 -13.25
CA SER A 191 -9.92 9.99 -14.50
C SER A 191 -9.39 8.87 -15.40
N ALA A 192 -8.07 8.70 -15.49
CA ALA A 192 -7.46 7.59 -16.21
C ALA A 192 -7.80 6.25 -15.54
N VAL A 193 -7.76 6.20 -14.20
CA VAL A 193 -8.12 5.01 -13.42
C VAL A 193 -9.56 4.60 -13.69
N THR A 194 -10.50 5.52 -13.55
CA THR A 194 -11.94 5.23 -13.73
C THR A 194 -12.29 4.89 -15.18
N THR A 195 -11.52 5.39 -16.15
CA THR A 195 -11.63 4.97 -17.57
C THR A 195 -11.15 3.54 -17.77
N ALA A 196 -10.02 3.18 -17.15
CA ALA A 196 -9.38 1.88 -17.32
C ALA A 196 -10.05 0.75 -16.51
N LEU A 197 -10.54 1.04 -15.31
CA LEU A 197 -11.08 0.05 -14.36
C LEU A 197 -12.60 0.12 -14.22
N GLY A 198 -13.24 1.17 -14.73
CA GLY A 198 -14.66 1.43 -14.55
C GLY A 198 -14.99 2.11 -13.21
N LYS A 199 -16.21 1.90 -12.72
CA LYS A 199 -16.70 2.55 -11.50
C LYS A 199 -16.12 1.88 -10.23
N PRO A 200 -15.51 2.62 -9.30
CA PRO A 200 -15.05 2.08 -8.03
C PRO A 200 -16.21 1.73 -7.10
N THR A 201 -15.99 0.75 -6.22
CA THR A 201 -16.88 0.39 -5.11
C THR A 201 -16.85 1.43 -3.99
N THR A 202 -15.68 2.05 -3.76
CA THR A 202 -15.50 3.16 -2.81
C THR A 202 -14.74 4.28 -3.49
N HIS A 203 -15.21 5.50 -3.30
CA HIS A 203 -14.60 6.70 -3.85
C HIS A 203 -14.60 7.80 -2.79
N THR A 204 -13.40 8.17 -2.33
CA THR A 204 -13.18 9.30 -1.43
C THR A 204 -12.15 10.24 -2.06
N ALA A 205 -11.88 11.37 -1.41
CA ALA A 205 -10.90 12.34 -1.89
C ALA A 205 -9.47 11.76 -2.03
N SER A 206 -9.14 10.70 -1.28
CA SER A 206 -7.78 10.14 -1.20
C SER A 206 -7.71 8.66 -1.54
N VAL A 207 -8.83 8.00 -1.82
CA VAL A 207 -8.86 6.55 -2.07
C VAL A 207 -9.92 6.20 -3.12
N LEU A 208 -9.51 5.38 -4.09
CA LEU A 208 -10.41 4.55 -4.88
C LEU A 208 -10.28 3.10 -4.42
N ALA A 209 -11.40 2.38 -4.30
CA ALA A 209 -11.38 0.95 -4.04
C ALA A 209 -12.31 0.19 -4.98
N TYR A 210 -11.84 -0.94 -5.49
CA TYR A 210 -12.54 -1.84 -6.39
C TYR A 210 -12.61 -3.22 -5.73
N GLN A 211 -13.81 -3.63 -5.37
CA GLN A 211 -14.03 -4.97 -4.84
C GLN A 211 -13.94 -6.00 -5.97
N ALA A 212 -13.23 -7.09 -5.71
CA ALA A 212 -13.04 -8.22 -6.60
C ALA A 212 -13.30 -9.54 -5.85
N THR A 213 -13.34 -10.65 -6.58
CA THR A 213 -13.49 -11.98 -5.98
C THR A 213 -12.32 -12.26 -5.02
N GLY A 214 -12.63 -12.35 -3.73
CA GLY A 214 -11.64 -12.65 -2.68
C GLY A 214 -10.56 -11.57 -2.47
N ALA A 215 -10.73 -10.38 -3.05
CA ALA A 215 -9.71 -9.34 -3.00
C ALA A 215 -10.27 -7.91 -3.07
N LEU A 216 -9.46 -6.95 -2.66
CA LEU A 216 -9.73 -5.52 -2.76
C LEU A 216 -8.54 -4.83 -3.42
N LEU A 217 -8.77 -4.20 -4.57
CA LEU A 217 -7.81 -3.29 -5.17
C LEU A 217 -8.06 -1.89 -4.62
N LYS A 218 -7.08 -1.31 -3.92
CA LYS A 218 -7.09 0.08 -3.46
C LYS A 218 -6.07 0.89 -4.26
N LEU A 219 -6.43 2.12 -4.61
CA LEU A 219 -5.52 3.12 -5.14
C LEU A 219 -5.52 4.30 -4.17
N ASP A 220 -4.36 4.58 -3.60
CA ASP A 220 -4.18 5.75 -2.76
C ASP A 220 -3.94 6.95 -3.68
N LEU A 221 -4.72 8.02 -3.49
CA LEU A 221 -4.67 9.23 -4.28
C LEU A 221 -4.10 10.37 -3.47
N ASP A 222 -3.33 11.21 -4.15
CA ASP A 222 -3.03 12.55 -3.69
C ASP A 222 -4.34 13.36 -3.63
N PRO A 223 -4.71 13.93 -2.46
CA PRO A 223 -6.00 14.59 -2.29
C PRO A 223 -6.15 15.87 -3.10
N GLU A 224 -5.04 16.50 -3.53
CA GLU A 224 -5.05 17.77 -4.23
C GLU A 224 -5.02 17.57 -5.74
N THR A 225 -4.03 16.81 -6.22
CA THR A 225 -3.77 16.57 -7.64
C THR A 225 -4.58 15.42 -8.22
N LYS A 226 -5.20 14.58 -7.36
CA LYS A 226 -5.91 13.35 -7.74
C LYS A 226 -5.05 12.37 -8.53
N LYS A 227 -3.73 12.39 -8.30
CA LYS A 227 -2.79 11.45 -8.89
C LYS A 227 -2.65 10.22 -8.02
N VAL A 228 -2.51 9.05 -8.65
CA VAL A 228 -2.25 7.79 -7.96
C VAL A 228 -0.86 7.85 -7.30
N LEU A 229 -0.82 7.65 -5.99
CA LEU A 229 0.41 7.54 -5.20
C LEU A 229 0.87 6.08 -5.07
N SER A 230 -0.08 5.17 -4.90
CA SER A 230 0.20 3.73 -4.87
C SER A 230 -1.03 2.91 -5.26
N MET A 231 -0.80 1.67 -5.67
CA MET A 231 -1.83 0.67 -5.97
C MET A 231 -1.59 -0.56 -5.10
N LYS A 232 -2.62 -1.07 -4.44
CA LYS A 232 -2.52 -2.20 -3.50
C LYS A 232 -3.62 -3.21 -3.76
N LEU A 233 -3.26 -4.48 -3.93
CA LEU A 233 -4.21 -5.57 -3.99
C LEU A 233 -4.12 -6.36 -2.69
N PHE A 234 -5.21 -6.39 -1.92
CA PHE A 234 -5.30 -7.10 -0.64
C PHE A 234 -6.19 -8.34 -0.77
N ILE A 235 -5.86 -9.40 -0.02
CA ILE A 235 -6.82 -10.46 0.28
C ILE A 235 -8.01 -9.89 1.06
N LEU A 236 -9.23 -10.27 0.66
CA LEU A 236 -10.40 -10.10 1.50
C LEU A 236 -10.67 -11.43 2.20
N PRO A 237 -10.75 -11.47 3.53
CA PRO A 237 -11.14 -12.68 4.23
C PRO A 237 -12.54 -13.08 3.82
N ASP A 238 -12.78 -14.39 3.68
CA ASP A 238 -14.12 -14.93 3.47
C ASP A 238 -15.05 -14.44 4.59
N LYS A 239 -16.27 -14.02 4.22
CA LYS A 239 -17.29 -13.78 5.23
C LYS A 239 -17.57 -15.10 5.95
N PRO A 240 -17.58 -15.12 7.29
CA PRO A 240 -17.86 -16.32 8.07
C PRO A 240 -19.25 -16.90 7.77
#